data_AF-A0A650CIE2-F1
#
_entry.id   AF-A0A650CIE2-F1
#
_cell.length_a   1.000
_cell.length_b   1.000
_cell.length_c   1.000
_cell.angle_alpha   90.00
_cell.angle_beta   90.00
_cell.angle_gamma   90.00
#
_symmetry.space_group_name_H-M   'P 1'
#
loop_
_entity.id
_entity.type
_entity.pdbx_description
1 polymer ?
#
loop_
_entity_poly.entity_id
_entity_poly.type
_entity_poly.pdbx_seq_one_letter_code
_entity_poly.pdbx_strand_id
1 'polypeptide(L)'
;MRKLYLYAPALKKYETDYLNSENGWKMVSVTGIACAFNCDHCNRRILEGMEDASTKEKMKNVLEKVIKEGHKGLILSGGSSVRGEVPIWRYSDLLSNYANKLTFIAHTGVVRNPEIAEKFAKAGVKIALLDMVGDNETIRDVLKQPFTVDDYLNSFKYLKSAGIKIAPHVIVGLSKKGIDGDLHAIELLKEVNPDTVIIVGLMPLVGTRNTRQPTPQELITALKKARDEFSVPVMLGCARPRGSAYLEVDRFAVDYDIDGIAFPEEEVIPYARNKREIIFSNACCGNVIFDVLGVI
;
A
#
# COMPACT_ATOMS: atom_id res chain seq x y z
N MET A 1 -24.02 -4.41 9.71
CA MET A 1 -22.84 -5.12 9.15
C MET A 1 -22.06 -4.15 8.29
N ARG A 2 -20.72 -4.21 8.32
CA ARG A 2 -19.86 -3.31 7.52
C ARG A 2 -19.95 -3.71 6.04
N LYS A 3 -19.97 -2.74 5.13
CA LYS A 3 -19.85 -3.02 3.69
C LYS A 3 -18.49 -3.66 3.41
N LEU A 4 -18.38 -4.46 2.36
CA LEU A 4 -17.12 -5.05 1.91
C LEU A 4 -16.68 -4.40 0.61
N TYR A 5 -15.50 -3.80 0.60
CA TYR A 5 -14.93 -3.14 -0.56
C TYR A 5 -13.93 -4.06 -1.27
N LEU A 6 -14.16 -4.34 -2.55
CA LEU A 6 -13.31 -5.22 -3.36
C LEU A 6 -12.55 -4.40 -4.40
N TYR A 7 -11.22 -4.47 -4.36
CA TYR A 7 -10.35 -3.59 -5.14
C TYR A 7 -9.58 -4.34 -6.23
N ALA A 8 -9.49 -3.75 -7.42
CA ALA A 8 -8.62 -4.22 -8.51
C ALA A 8 -7.89 -3.06 -9.21
N PRO A 9 -6.85 -2.47 -8.59
CA PRO A 9 -5.99 -1.49 -9.25
C PRO A 9 -5.16 -2.12 -10.38
N ALA A 10 -4.59 -1.32 -11.27
CA ALA A 10 -3.80 -1.77 -12.42
C ALA A 10 -2.35 -2.10 -12.04
N LEU A 11 -2.17 -3.02 -11.08
CA LEU A 11 -0.86 -3.40 -10.54
C LEU A 11 -0.34 -4.74 -11.07
N LYS A 12 -1.25 -5.62 -11.47
CA LYS A 12 -0.97 -6.95 -12.04
C LYS A 12 -2.17 -7.37 -12.87
N LYS A 13 -1.97 -8.29 -13.81
CA LYS A 13 -3.09 -8.88 -14.55
C LYS A 13 -4.02 -9.60 -13.59
N TYR A 14 -5.27 -9.17 -13.54
CA TYR A 14 -6.33 -9.77 -12.75
C TYR A 14 -7.67 -9.51 -13.43
N GLU A 15 -8.37 -10.59 -13.75
CA GLU A 15 -9.65 -10.56 -14.44
C GLU A 15 -10.53 -11.66 -13.85
N THR A 16 -11.78 -11.31 -13.58
CA THR A 16 -12.85 -12.16 -13.06
C THR A 16 -14.15 -11.67 -13.71
N ASP A 17 -15.24 -12.41 -13.52
CA ASP A 17 -16.58 -11.97 -13.97
C ASP A 17 -17.04 -10.64 -13.33
N TYR A 18 -16.34 -10.17 -12.29
CA TYR A 18 -16.75 -9.02 -11.48
C TYR A 18 -15.80 -7.82 -11.56
N LEU A 19 -14.52 -8.05 -11.79
CA LEU A 19 -13.45 -7.06 -11.73
C LEU A 19 -12.42 -7.32 -12.82
N ASN A 20 -11.97 -6.26 -13.48
CA ASN A 20 -10.85 -6.28 -14.40
C ASN A 20 -9.86 -5.16 -14.06
N SER A 21 -8.63 -5.55 -13.73
CA SER A 21 -7.54 -4.64 -13.33
C SER A 21 -7.11 -3.65 -14.39
N GLU A 22 -7.40 -3.89 -15.68
CA GLU A 22 -7.08 -2.95 -16.77
C GLU A 22 -7.82 -1.62 -16.63
N ASN A 23 -8.97 -1.64 -15.96
CA ASN A 23 -9.74 -0.44 -15.60
C ASN A 23 -9.27 0.22 -14.29
N GLY A 24 -8.29 -0.40 -13.63
CA GLY A 24 -7.71 -0.01 -12.35
C GLY A 24 -6.89 1.28 -12.40
N TRP A 25 -6.75 1.96 -11.25
CA TRP A 25 -5.80 3.07 -11.11
C TRP A 25 -4.39 2.57 -11.35
N LYS A 26 -3.62 3.33 -12.14
CA LYS A 26 -2.25 2.97 -12.51
C LYS A 26 -1.27 3.31 -11.40
N MET A 27 -0.17 2.57 -11.39
CA MET A 27 1.00 2.84 -10.56
C MET A 27 2.19 3.21 -11.42
N VAL A 28 2.82 4.32 -11.06
CA VAL A 28 4.03 4.82 -11.73
C VAL A 28 5.20 4.89 -10.78
N SER A 29 6.39 4.68 -11.31
CA SER A 29 7.64 4.96 -10.60
C SER A 29 8.20 6.32 -10.97
N VAL A 30 8.33 7.22 -9.99
CA VAL A 30 8.95 8.54 -10.16
C VAL A 30 10.47 8.49 -10.23
N THR A 31 11.07 7.32 -10.07
CA THR A 31 12.52 7.10 -10.18
C THR A 31 12.88 6.03 -11.20
N GLY A 32 11.91 5.56 -11.99
CA GLY A 32 12.10 4.41 -12.88
C GLY A 32 12.51 3.19 -12.04
N ILE A 33 13.65 2.58 -12.35
CA ILE A 33 14.19 1.44 -11.60
C ILE A 33 15.22 1.81 -10.52
N ALA A 34 15.50 3.11 -10.34
CA ALA A 34 16.53 3.56 -9.40
C ALA A 34 16.02 3.54 -7.96
N CYS A 35 16.80 2.93 -7.06
CA CYS A 35 16.58 2.93 -5.61
C CYS A 35 17.93 2.97 -4.90
N ALA A 36 18.06 3.78 -3.86
CA ALA A 36 19.28 3.87 -3.06
C ALA A 36 19.53 2.60 -2.24
N PHE A 37 18.47 1.91 -1.82
CA PHE A 37 18.56 0.70 -1.01
C PHE A 37 18.54 -0.56 -1.88
N ASN A 38 18.97 -1.66 -1.28
CA ASN A 38 19.01 -2.97 -1.93
C ASN A 38 18.40 -4.05 -1.03
N CYS A 39 17.19 -3.76 -0.54
CA CYS A 39 16.44 -4.61 0.38
C CYS A 39 16.38 -6.05 -0.13
N ASP A 40 16.55 -7.02 0.76
CA ASP A 40 16.64 -8.44 0.41
C ASP A 40 15.31 -9.00 -0.09
N HIS A 41 14.20 -8.36 0.26
CA HIS A 41 12.86 -8.76 -0.16
C HIS A 41 12.48 -8.32 -1.58
N CYS A 42 13.04 -7.22 -2.09
CA CYS A 42 12.68 -6.71 -3.42
C CYS A 42 13.86 -6.62 -4.38
N ASN A 43 15.09 -6.40 -3.89
CA ASN A 43 16.30 -6.23 -4.70
C ASN A 43 16.13 -5.23 -5.87
N ARG A 44 15.26 -4.22 -5.69
CA ARG A 44 14.81 -3.22 -6.69
C ARG A 44 13.95 -3.78 -7.85
N ARG A 45 13.75 -5.09 -7.89
CA ARG A 45 12.98 -5.82 -8.92
C ARG A 45 11.53 -5.36 -9.00
N ILE A 46 10.95 -4.97 -7.86
CA ILE A 46 9.56 -4.48 -7.82
C ILE A 46 9.35 -3.27 -8.73
N LEU A 47 10.39 -2.46 -8.98
CA LEU A 47 10.31 -1.27 -9.82
C LEU A 47 10.33 -1.61 -11.32
N GLU A 48 10.84 -2.79 -11.71
CA GLU A 48 10.95 -3.20 -13.12
C GLU A 48 9.56 -3.38 -13.77
N GLY A 49 8.53 -3.69 -12.98
CA GLY A 49 7.15 -3.82 -13.44
C GLY A 49 6.31 -2.54 -13.41
N MET A 50 6.89 -1.40 -13.01
CA MET A 50 6.15 -0.13 -12.89
C MET A 50 6.27 0.72 -14.16
N GLU A 51 5.20 1.45 -14.53
CA GLU A 51 5.25 2.43 -15.61
C GLU A 51 6.21 3.57 -15.22
N ASP A 52 7.19 3.85 -16.09
CA ASP A 52 8.26 4.79 -15.79
C ASP A 52 7.80 6.25 -15.95
N ALA A 53 7.80 6.99 -14.84
CA ALA A 53 7.51 8.42 -14.76
C ALA A 53 8.70 9.24 -14.22
N SER A 54 9.93 8.76 -14.43
CA SER A 54 11.18 9.34 -13.91
C SER A 54 11.57 10.71 -14.46
N THR A 55 10.88 11.24 -15.47
CA THR A 55 11.12 12.58 -16.01
C THR A 55 9.84 13.40 -16.01
N LYS A 56 9.95 14.74 -16.01
CA LYS A 56 8.77 15.62 -16.05
C LYS A 56 7.88 15.34 -17.26
N GLU A 57 8.50 15.06 -18.41
CA GLU A 57 7.79 14.70 -19.65
C GLU A 57 7.04 13.38 -19.50
N LYS A 58 7.71 12.31 -19.03
CA LYS A 58 7.07 11.01 -18.80
C LYS A 58 5.91 11.11 -17.80
N MET A 59 6.12 11.81 -16.68
CA MET A 59 5.08 12.06 -15.68
C MET A 59 3.89 12.80 -16.30
N LYS A 60 4.13 13.86 -17.09
CA LYS A 60 3.06 14.60 -17.77
C LYS A 60 2.26 13.71 -18.73
N ASN A 61 2.94 12.89 -19.53
CA ASN A 61 2.30 11.96 -20.46
C ASN A 61 1.40 10.96 -19.71
N VAL A 62 1.87 10.42 -18.58
CA VAL A 62 1.05 9.53 -17.75
C VAL A 62 -0.17 10.27 -17.18
N LEU A 63 0.00 11.47 -16.62
CA LEU A 63 -1.11 12.26 -16.06
C LEU A 63 -2.20 12.55 -17.12
N GLU A 64 -1.80 12.93 -18.33
CA GLU A 64 -2.73 13.19 -19.43
C GLU A 64 -3.43 11.90 -19.90
N LYS A 65 -2.69 10.80 -20.00
CA LYS A 65 -3.21 9.48 -20.35
C LYS A 65 -4.26 9.01 -19.34
N VAL A 66 -3.97 9.08 -18.04
CA VAL A 66 -4.91 8.59 -17.01
C VAL A 66 -6.19 9.41 -16.94
N ILE A 67 -6.11 10.73 -17.17
CA ILE A 67 -7.30 11.58 -17.28
C ILE A 67 -8.12 11.22 -18.52
N LYS A 68 -7.46 11.03 -19.66
CA LYS A 68 -8.12 10.64 -20.91
C LYS A 68 -8.84 9.30 -20.79
N GLU A 69 -8.27 8.37 -20.05
CA GLU A 69 -8.85 7.06 -19.75
C GLU A 69 -9.94 7.11 -18.66
N GLY A 70 -10.19 8.29 -18.06
CA GLY A 70 -11.25 8.49 -17.07
C GLY A 70 -10.91 8.02 -15.65
N HIS A 71 -9.64 7.74 -15.35
CA HIS A 71 -9.23 7.38 -14.01
C HIS A 71 -9.37 8.58 -13.05
N LYS A 72 -9.77 8.29 -11.81
CA LYS A 72 -9.98 9.30 -10.75
C LYS A 72 -8.76 9.50 -9.85
N GLY A 73 -7.71 8.71 -10.04
CA GLY A 73 -6.50 8.79 -9.24
C GLY A 73 -5.33 8.07 -9.86
N LEU A 74 -4.16 8.33 -9.28
CA LEU A 74 -2.86 7.81 -9.72
C LEU A 74 -2.05 7.42 -8.49
N ILE A 75 -1.43 6.24 -8.55
CA ILE A 75 -0.56 5.72 -7.49
C ILE A 75 0.87 6.13 -7.82
N LEU A 76 1.43 7.01 -7.01
CA LEU A 76 2.81 7.46 -7.12
C LEU A 76 3.70 6.55 -6.28
N SER A 77 4.74 6.00 -6.87
CA SER A 77 5.70 5.12 -6.19
C SER A 77 7.10 5.37 -6.73
N GLY A 78 8.04 4.54 -6.32
CA GLY A 78 9.41 4.57 -6.81
C GLY A 78 10.40 4.04 -5.79
N GLY A 79 11.66 4.05 -6.17
CA GLY A 79 12.75 3.76 -5.24
C GLY A 79 13.04 4.93 -4.31
N SER A 80 13.37 4.61 -3.07
CA SER A 80 13.79 5.59 -2.09
C SER A 80 15.11 6.26 -2.50
N SER A 81 15.22 7.53 -2.14
CA SER A 81 16.48 8.27 -2.12
C SER A 81 17.37 7.79 -0.97
N VAL A 82 18.64 8.23 -0.94
CA VAL A 82 19.56 7.96 0.19
C VAL A 82 19.05 8.50 1.53
N ARG A 83 18.08 9.44 1.49
CA ARG A 83 17.46 10.04 2.68
C ARG A 83 16.25 9.25 3.20
N GLY A 84 15.76 8.26 2.45
CA GLY A 84 14.68 7.34 2.86
C GLY A 84 13.40 7.50 2.04
N GLU A 85 13.06 8.72 1.64
CA GLU A 85 11.83 9.03 0.93
C GLU A 85 11.90 8.71 -0.56
N VAL A 86 10.76 8.37 -1.15
CA VAL A 86 10.58 8.39 -2.60
C VAL A 86 10.44 9.86 -3.02
N PRO A 87 11.27 10.38 -3.94
CA PRO A 87 11.39 11.81 -4.19
C PRO A 87 10.27 12.38 -5.09
N ILE A 88 9.01 12.06 -4.77
CA ILE A 88 7.80 12.54 -5.46
C ILE A 88 7.73 14.08 -5.47
N TRP A 89 8.24 14.71 -4.42
CA TRP A 89 8.31 16.16 -4.29
C TRP A 89 9.04 16.87 -5.44
N ARG A 90 9.90 16.18 -6.20
CA ARG A 90 10.57 16.74 -7.40
C ARG A 90 9.58 17.13 -8.50
N TYR A 91 8.37 16.58 -8.44
CA TYR A 91 7.29 16.83 -9.38
C TYR A 91 6.17 17.67 -8.76
N SER A 92 6.38 18.30 -7.60
CA SER A 92 5.32 19.03 -6.88
C SER A 92 4.62 20.06 -7.76
N ASP A 93 5.39 20.93 -8.44
CA ASP A 93 4.85 21.98 -9.31
C ASP A 93 4.04 21.42 -10.49
N LEU A 94 4.39 20.22 -10.97
CA LEU A 94 3.66 19.55 -12.03
C LEU A 94 2.38 18.93 -11.47
N LEU A 95 2.50 18.12 -10.42
CA LEU A 95 1.41 17.36 -9.81
C LEU A 95 0.32 18.28 -9.23
N SER A 96 0.70 19.41 -8.64
CA SER A 96 -0.25 20.38 -8.09
C SER A 96 -1.27 20.88 -9.13
N ASN A 97 -0.88 20.96 -10.41
CA ASN A 97 -1.77 21.39 -11.50
C ASN A 97 -2.85 20.35 -11.85
N TYR A 98 -2.72 19.13 -11.33
CA TYR A 98 -3.64 18.01 -11.56
C TYR A 98 -4.33 17.54 -10.27
N ALA A 99 -3.97 18.10 -9.10
CA ALA A 99 -4.48 17.68 -7.80
C ALA A 99 -5.99 17.95 -7.59
N ASN A 100 -6.62 18.77 -8.44
CA ASN A 100 -8.07 18.97 -8.48
C ASN A 100 -8.81 18.01 -9.45
N LYS A 101 -8.06 17.26 -10.27
CA LYS A 101 -8.59 16.31 -11.26
C LYS A 101 -8.34 14.86 -10.86
N LEU A 102 -7.26 14.61 -10.13
CA LEU A 102 -6.82 13.28 -9.72
C LEU A 102 -6.54 13.24 -8.22
N THR A 103 -6.91 12.12 -7.61
CA THR A 103 -6.44 11.76 -6.27
C THR A 103 -5.07 11.11 -6.37
N PHE A 104 -4.07 11.68 -5.69
CA PHE A 104 -2.74 11.08 -5.60
C PHE A 104 -2.58 10.29 -4.30
N ILE A 105 -2.28 9.00 -4.45
CA ILE A 105 -1.89 8.10 -3.35
C ILE A 105 -0.42 7.76 -3.56
N ALA A 106 0.42 7.91 -2.54
CA ALA A 106 1.86 7.82 -2.70
C ALA A 106 2.50 6.80 -1.77
N HIS A 107 3.35 5.91 -2.30
CA HIS A 107 4.37 5.25 -1.48
C HIS A 107 5.47 6.27 -1.18
N THR A 108 5.58 6.70 0.08
CA THR A 108 6.43 7.84 0.43
C THR A 108 7.85 7.45 0.77
N GLY A 109 8.12 6.19 1.11
CA GLY A 109 9.33 5.82 1.84
C GLY A 109 9.39 6.49 3.22
N VAL A 110 10.54 6.41 3.87
CA VAL A 110 10.73 6.98 5.22
C VAL A 110 10.93 8.49 5.13
N VAL A 111 9.95 9.25 5.57
CA VAL A 111 9.99 10.72 5.63
C VAL A 111 10.62 11.15 6.96
N ARG A 112 11.77 11.83 6.91
CA ARG A 112 12.58 12.09 8.11
C ARG A 112 12.38 13.45 8.77
N ASN A 113 11.60 14.35 8.16
CA ASN A 113 11.30 15.65 8.75
C ASN A 113 9.98 16.25 8.20
N PRO A 114 9.40 17.24 8.91
CA PRO A 114 8.18 17.92 8.48
C PRO A 114 8.28 18.63 7.12
N GLU A 115 9.44 19.21 6.78
CA GLU A 115 9.62 19.94 5.51
C GLU A 115 9.42 19.03 4.29
N ILE A 116 9.89 17.77 4.36
CA ILE A 116 9.65 16.78 3.31
C ILE A 116 8.17 16.40 3.26
N ALA A 117 7.51 16.21 4.40
CA ALA A 117 6.07 15.91 4.47
C ALA A 117 5.22 17.04 3.82
N GLU A 118 5.54 18.31 4.09
CA GLU A 118 4.91 19.45 3.44
C GLU A 118 5.08 19.44 1.92
N LYS A 119 6.23 18.95 1.42
CA LYS A 119 6.44 18.82 -0.03
C LYS A 119 5.55 17.75 -0.65
N PHE A 120 5.29 16.64 0.04
CA PHE A 120 4.28 15.68 -0.41
C PHE A 120 2.87 16.29 -0.45
N ALA A 121 2.52 17.10 0.56
CA ALA A 121 1.24 17.79 0.59
C ALA A 121 1.11 18.82 -0.55
N LYS A 122 2.16 19.60 -0.82
CA LYS A 122 2.24 20.54 -1.95
C LYS A 122 2.12 19.83 -3.31
N ALA A 123 2.65 18.62 -3.42
CA ALA A 123 2.46 17.77 -4.61
C ALA A 123 1.01 17.25 -4.77
N GLY A 124 0.12 17.50 -3.80
CA GLY A 124 -1.27 17.09 -3.84
C GLY A 124 -1.51 15.66 -3.36
N VAL A 125 -0.53 15.02 -2.71
CA VAL A 125 -0.70 13.68 -2.13
C VAL A 125 -1.77 13.71 -1.03
N LYS A 126 -2.77 12.85 -1.17
CA LYS A 126 -3.90 12.74 -0.25
C LYS A 126 -3.73 11.61 0.76
N ILE A 127 -3.12 10.51 0.33
CA ILE A 127 -2.88 9.33 1.16
C ILE A 127 -1.42 8.89 0.99
N ALA A 128 -0.73 8.69 2.11
CA ALA A 128 0.61 8.16 2.16
C ALA A 128 0.62 6.68 2.57
N LEU A 129 1.31 5.88 1.77
CA LEU A 129 1.59 4.47 2.00
C LEU A 129 3.06 4.32 2.41
N LEU A 130 3.29 3.58 3.50
CA LEU A 130 4.63 3.21 3.95
C LEU A 130 4.55 1.87 4.65
N ASP A 131 5.49 0.98 4.34
CA ASP A 131 5.62 -0.30 5.03
C ASP A 131 6.12 -0.07 6.46
N MET A 132 5.41 -0.60 7.45
CA MET A 132 5.79 -0.58 8.86
C MET A 132 6.51 -1.88 9.21
N VAL A 133 7.67 -1.75 9.86
CA VAL A 133 8.46 -2.88 10.36
C VAL A 133 8.66 -2.70 11.86
N GLY A 134 8.34 -3.73 12.64
CA GLY A 134 8.31 -3.65 14.10
C GLY A 134 9.67 -3.80 14.78
N ASP A 135 10.76 -4.06 14.05
CA ASP A 135 12.06 -4.30 14.67
C ASP A 135 13.26 -3.77 13.86
N ASN A 136 14.20 -3.17 14.59
CA ASN A 136 15.42 -2.58 14.02
C ASN A 136 16.33 -3.62 13.33
N GLU A 137 16.25 -4.89 13.75
CA GLU A 137 17.05 -5.97 13.17
C GLU A 137 16.62 -6.24 11.72
N THR A 138 15.32 -6.33 11.46
CA THR A 138 14.76 -6.49 10.12
C THR A 138 15.04 -5.28 9.24
N ILE A 139 14.91 -4.05 9.77
CA ILE A 139 15.23 -2.82 9.02
C ILE A 139 16.70 -2.83 8.58
N ARG A 140 17.62 -3.14 9.51
CA ARG A 140 19.06 -3.16 9.22
C ARG A 140 19.46 -4.32 8.30
N ASP A 141 19.00 -5.53 8.58
CA ASP A 141 19.53 -6.73 7.93
C ASP A 141 18.78 -7.08 6.65
N VAL A 142 17.44 -6.91 6.63
CA VAL A 142 16.59 -7.23 5.47
C VAL A 142 16.42 -6.00 4.58
N LEU A 143 16.03 -4.85 5.15
CA LEU A 143 15.83 -3.64 4.34
C LEU A 143 17.13 -2.91 4.01
N LYS A 144 18.21 -3.17 4.76
CA LYS A 144 19.53 -2.57 4.56
C LYS A 144 19.46 -1.05 4.58
N GLN A 145 18.67 -0.55 5.53
CA GLN A 145 18.39 0.86 5.71
C GLN A 145 19.01 1.38 7.01
N PRO A 146 19.57 2.60 7.02
CA PRO A 146 20.18 3.20 8.21
C PRO A 146 19.12 3.88 9.10
N PHE A 147 17.99 3.21 9.31
CA PHE A 147 16.81 3.74 10.00
C PHE A 147 16.41 2.84 11.16
N THR A 148 15.57 3.39 12.03
CA THR A 148 15.01 2.72 13.20
C THR A 148 13.49 2.64 13.10
N VAL A 149 12.87 1.81 13.94
CA VAL A 149 11.40 1.79 14.13
C VAL A 149 10.85 3.20 14.39
N ASP A 150 11.54 4.00 15.21
CA ASP A 150 11.14 5.38 15.50
C ASP A 150 11.15 6.28 14.26
N ASP A 151 12.09 6.09 13.32
CA ASP A 151 12.09 6.85 12.06
C ASP A 151 10.82 6.56 11.24
N TYR A 152 10.33 5.32 11.24
CA TYR A 152 9.10 4.94 10.54
C TYR A 152 7.86 5.54 11.22
N LEU A 153 7.79 5.44 12.55
CA LEU A 153 6.70 6.03 13.33
C LEU A 153 6.67 7.56 13.17
N ASN A 154 7.84 8.21 13.22
CA ASN A 154 7.96 9.64 13.01
C ASN A 154 7.58 10.05 11.58
N SER A 155 7.90 9.24 10.58
CA SER A 155 7.45 9.47 9.19
C SER A 155 5.93 9.60 9.11
N PHE A 156 5.18 8.71 9.73
CA PHE A 156 3.72 8.81 9.81
C PHE A 156 3.25 10.07 10.54
N LYS A 157 3.89 10.42 11.67
CA LYS A 157 3.56 11.63 12.44
C LYS A 157 3.78 12.91 11.59
N TYR A 158 4.89 12.99 10.85
CA TYR A 158 5.17 14.13 9.97
C TYR A 158 4.17 14.23 8.82
N LEU A 159 3.90 13.13 8.13
CA LEU A 159 2.91 13.09 7.03
C LEU A 159 1.52 13.52 7.51
N LYS A 160 1.09 13.02 8.67
CA LYS A 160 -0.19 13.39 9.26
C LYS A 160 -0.24 14.85 9.68
N SER A 161 0.84 15.40 10.23
CA SER A 161 0.93 16.83 10.57
C SER A 161 0.83 17.75 9.34
N ALA A 162 1.22 17.26 8.17
CA ALA A 162 1.06 17.95 6.88
C ALA A 162 -0.35 17.77 6.27
N GLY A 163 -1.30 17.17 7.00
CA GLY A 163 -2.66 16.96 6.55
C GLY A 163 -2.86 15.77 5.60
N ILE A 164 -1.85 14.90 5.45
CA ILE A 164 -1.91 13.71 4.61
C ILE A 164 -2.46 12.53 5.42
N LYS A 165 -3.42 11.81 4.85
CA LYS A 165 -3.94 10.58 5.46
C LYS A 165 -2.90 9.48 5.41
N ILE A 166 -2.79 8.67 6.46
CA ILE A 166 -1.76 7.62 6.54
C ILE A 166 -2.37 6.22 6.47
N ALA A 167 -1.79 5.38 5.62
CA ALA A 167 -2.19 4.00 5.36
C ALA A 167 -0.96 3.08 5.49
N PRO A 168 -0.46 2.85 6.72
CA PRO A 168 0.61 1.90 6.97
C PRO A 168 0.30 0.52 6.42
N HIS A 169 1.33 -0.09 5.82
CA HIS A 169 1.30 -1.47 5.35
C HIS A 169 2.12 -2.35 6.28
N VAL A 170 1.56 -3.42 6.82
CA VAL A 170 2.33 -4.42 7.56
C VAL A 170 2.57 -5.62 6.65
N ILE A 171 3.84 -5.92 6.37
CA ILE A 171 4.25 -7.04 5.52
C ILE A 171 4.43 -8.29 6.37
N VAL A 172 3.39 -9.11 6.45
CA VAL A 172 3.45 -10.43 7.08
C VAL A 172 4.43 -11.30 6.30
N GLY A 173 5.39 -11.89 6.99
CA GLY A 173 6.45 -12.67 6.35
C GLY A 173 7.81 -11.97 6.34
N LEU A 174 7.88 -10.66 6.62
CA LEU A 174 9.10 -9.88 6.47
C LEU A 174 10.00 -9.92 7.71
N SER A 175 9.44 -9.88 8.92
CA SER A 175 10.25 -9.79 10.13
C SER A 175 11.14 -11.02 10.33
N LYS A 176 12.40 -10.78 10.72
CA LYS A 176 13.34 -11.81 11.17
C LYS A 176 12.90 -12.47 12.46
N LYS A 177 12.01 -11.84 13.23
CA LYS A 177 11.40 -12.39 14.44
C LYS A 177 10.16 -13.25 14.13
N GLY A 178 9.87 -13.51 12.85
CA GLY A 178 8.69 -14.25 12.43
C GLY A 178 7.41 -13.44 12.66
N ILE A 179 6.29 -14.15 12.80
CA ILE A 179 4.95 -13.53 12.95
C ILE A 179 4.89 -12.58 14.15
N ASP A 180 5.58 -12.86 15.26
CA ASP A 180 5.58 -11.99 16.44
C ASP A 180 6.11 -10.58 16.14
N GLY A 181 7.12 -10.47 15.27
CA GLY A 181 7.63 -9.18 14.82
C GLY A 181 6.64 -8.43 13.92
N ASP A 182 5.95 -9.16 13.04
CA ASP A 182 4.90 -8.58 12.19
C ASP A 182 3.70 -8.12 13.02
N LEU A 183 3.31 -8.88 14.06
CA LEU A 183 2.25 -8.50 15.00
C LEU A 183 2.66 -7.30 15.88
N HIS A 184 3.93 -7.23 16.29
CA HIS A 184 4.43 -6.06 17.01
C HIS A 184 4.39 -4.80 16.14
N ALA A 185 4.64 -4.91 14.83
CA ALA A 185 4.47 -3.79 13.90
C ALA A 185 3.02 -3.25 13.92
N ILE A 186 2.01 -4.12 14.00
CA ILE A 186 0.60 -3.72 14.11
C ILE A 186 0.35 -2.97 15.42
N GLU A 187 0.89 -3.46 16.54
CA GLU A 187 0.72 -2.82 17.85
C GLU A 187 1.29 -1.40 17.88
N LEU A 188 2.49 -1.20 17.32
CA LEU A 188 3.16 0.10 17.26
C LEU A 188 2.36 1.15 16.48
N LEU A 189 1.50 0.73 15.54
CA LEU A 189 0.66 1.67 14.78
C LEU A 189 -0.32 2.45 15.69
N LYS A 190 -0.62 1.99 16.90
CA LYS A 190 -1.40 2.75 17.89
C LYS A 190 -0.78 4.12 18.19
N GLU A 191 0.55 4.24 18.12
CA GLU A 191 1.26 5.49 18.40
C GLU A 191 1.03 6.59 17.34
N VAL A 192 0.57 6.22 16.15
CA VAL A 192 0.41 7.15 15.02
C VAL A 192 -1.06 7.38 14.64
N ASN A 193 -1.98 6.62 15.24
CA ASN A 193 -3.43 6.68 14.99
C ASN A 193 -3.74 6.66 13.47
N PRO A 194 -3.48 5.55 12.75
CA PRO A 194 -3.57 5.54 11.30
C PRO A 194 -5.00 5.78 10.80
N ASP A 195 -5.15 6.24 9.56
CA ASP A 195 -6.48 6.39 8.93
C ASP A 195 -7.00 5.07 8.35
N THR A 196 -6.11 4.09 8.14
CA THR A 196 -6.42 2.69 7.80
C THR A 196 -5.22 1.81 8.13
N VAL A 197 -5.42 0.51 8.35
CA VAL A 197 -4.33 -0.48 8.46
C VAL A 197 -4.42 -1.46 7.30
N ILE A 198 -3.33 -1.65 6.56
CA ILE A 198 -3.29 -2.55 5.41
C ILE A 198 -2.36 -3.72 5.71
N ILE A 199 -2.92 -4.93 5.69
CA ILE A 199 -2.16 -6.16 5.88
C ILE A 199 -1.80 -6.73 4.51
N VAL A 200 -0.50 -6.84 4.24
CA VAL A 200 0.05 -7.44 3.02
C VAL A 200 0.90 -8.65 3.38
N GLY A 201 1.13 -9.54 2.43
CA GLY A 201 1.98 -10.71 2.58
C GLY A 201 3.23 -10.57 1.73
N LEU A 202 4.37 -10.98 2.28
CA LEU A 202 5.62 -11.03 1.55
C LEU A 202 5.48 -11.97 0.33
N MET A 203 5.73 -11.42 -0.86
CA MET A 203 5.81 -12.18 -2.10
C MET A 203 7.25 -12.19 -2.58
N PRO A 204 7.90 -13.35 -2.70
CA PRO A 204 9.24 -13.41 -3.25
C PRO A 204 9.21 -13.06 -4.74
N LEU A 205 10.05 -12.12 -5.15
CA LEU A 205 10.22 -11.79 -6.56
C LEU A 205 11.33 -12.68 -7.15
N VAL A 206 11.25 -12.95 -8.45
CA VAL A 206 12.25 -13.80 -9.11
C VAL A 206 13.66 -13.19 -8.95
N GLY A 207 14.54 -13.92 -8.27
CA GLY A 207 15.92 -13.51 -7.99
C GLY A 207 16.12 -12.67 -6.72
N THR A 208 15.11 -12.53 -5.85
CA THR A 208 15.31 -11.89 -4.54
C THR A 208 15.89 -12.86 -3.51
N ARG A 209 16.58 -12.31 -2.50
CA ARG A 209 17.21 -13.10 -1.44
C ARG A 209 16.21 -13.63 -0.42
N ASN A 210 15.11 -12.89 -0.19
CA ASN A 210 14.03 -13.38 0.65
C ASN A 210 13.06 -14.24 -0.17
N THR A 211 12.89 -15.49 0.24
CA THR A 211 12.02 -16.48 -0.42
C THR A 211 10.81 -16.86 0.44
N ARG A 212 10.73 -16.39 1.68
CA ARG A 212 9.63 -16.74 2.60
C ARG A 212 8.32 -16.14 2.11
N GLN A 213 7.28 -16.96 2.13
CA GLN A 213 5.88 -16.53 2.00
C GLN A 213 5.17 -16.76 3.33
N PRO A 214 4.32 -15.84 3.80
CA PRO A 214 3.50 -16.09 4.97
C PRO A 214 2.47 -17.16 4.67
N THR A 215 2.21 -18.03 5.64
CA THR A 215 1.11 -19.00 5.58
C THR A 215 -0.26 -18.28 5.63
N PRO A 216 -1.34 -18.92 5.15
CA PRO A 216 -2.69 -18.41 5.34
C PRO A 216 -3.02 -18.09 6.80
N GLN A 217 -2.59 -18.94 7.73
CA GLN A 217 -2.82 -18.75 9.17
C GLN A 217 -2.10 -17.51 9.73
N GLU A 218 -0.88 -17.21 9.26
CA GLU A 218 -0.16 -15.99 9.65
C GLU A 218 -0.89 -14.73 9.16
N LEU A 219 -1.40 -14.74 7.92
CA LEU A 219 -2.20 -13.63 7.38
C LEU A 219 -3.51 -13.46 8.17
N ILE A 220 -4.21 -14.54 8.47
CA ILE A 220 -5.44 -14.54 9.30
C ILE A 220 -5.14 -13.96 10.69
N THR A 221 -4.03 -14.38 11.30
CA THR A 221 -3.62 -13.91 12.63
C THR A 221 -3.34 -12.40 12.63
N ALA A 222 -2.64 -11.90 11.62
CA ALA A 222 -2.38 -10.47 11.44
C ALA A 222 -3.66 -9.66 11.17
N LEU A 223 -4.55 -10.15 10.30
CA LEU A 223 -5.84 -9.52 10.02
C LEU A 223 -6.72 -9.44 11.27
N LYS A 224 -6.80 -10.54 12.02
CA LYS A 224 -7.52 -10.61 13.30
C LYS A 224 -6.99 -9.56 14.26
N LYS A 225 -5.67 -9.52 14.49
CA LYS A 225 -5.05 -8.53 15.38
C LYS A 225 -5.34 -7.11 14.94
N ALA A 226 -5.20 -6.79 13.66
CA ALA A 226 -5.49 -5.46 13.14
C ALA A 226 -6.96 -5.07 13.34
N ARG A 227 -7.91 -5.98 13.07
CA ARG A 227 -9.34 -5.72 13.29
C ARG A 227 -9.67 -5.53 14.77
N ASP A 228 -9.10 -6.35 15.64
CA ASP A 228 -9.38 -6.31 17.08
C ASP A 228 -8.80 -5.05 17.75
N GLU A 229 -7.70 -4.50 17.23
CA GLU A 229 -7.01 -3.35 17.84
C GLU A 229 -7.40 -1.98 17.28
N PHE A 230 -7.90 -1.92 16.04
CA PHE A 230 -8.19 -0.67 15.35
C PHE A 230 -9.68 -0.59 15.02
N SER A 231 -10.29 0.59 15.13
CA SER A 231 -11.68 0.85 14.69
C SER A 231 -11.76 1.45 13.28
N VAL A 232 -10.65 2.00 12.80
CA VAL A 232 -10.47 2.48 11.42
C VAL A 232 -10.59 1.33 10.42
N PRO A 233 -10.70 1.62 9.11
CA PRO A 233 -10.72 0.57 8.11
C PRO A 233 -9.50 -0.36 8.20
N VAL A 234 -9.73 -1.66 8.04
CA VAL A 234 -8.69 -2.68 7.92
C VAL A 234 -8.82 -3.36 6.57
N MET A 235 -7.71 -3.50 5.86
CA MET A 235 -7.67 -4.02 4.50
C MET A 235 -6.78 -5.23 4.35
N LEU A 236 -7.27 -6.23 3.60
CA LEU A 236 -6.43 -7.24 3.00
C LEU A 236 -5.80 -6.67 1.72
N GLY A 237 -4.51 -6.34 1.79
CA GLY A 237 -3.79 -5.59 0.75
C GLY A 237 -3.44 -6.40 -0.50
N CYS A 238 -2.99 -5.69 -1.54
CA CYS A 238 -2.81 -6.21 -2.90
C CYS A 238 -1.61 -7.13 -3.10
N ALA A 239 -0.54 -6.91 -2.34
CA ALA A 239 0.66 -7.72 -2.35
C ALA A 239 0.49 -8.83 -1.30
N ARG A 240 0.20 -10.05 -1.74
CA ARG A 240 0.19 -11.26 -0.91
C ARG A 240 0.23 -12.50 -1.80
N PRO A 241 0.73 -13.64 -1.29
CA PRO A 241 0.51 -14.93 -1.91
C PRO A 241 -0.99 -15.19 -2.19
N ARG A 242 -1.27 -15.95 -3.24
CA ARG A 242 -2.63 -16.19 -3.78
C ARG A 242 -2.81 -17.63 -4.21
N GLY A 243 -4.04 -17.97 -4.63
CA GLY A 243 -4.43 -19.30 -5.07
C GLY A 243 -5.30 -20.01 -4.04
N SER A 244 -5.67 -21.26 -4.34
CA SER A 244 -6.64 -22.04 -3.55
C SER A 244 -6.30 -22.12 -2.06
N ALA A 245 -5.01 -22.22 -1.72
CA ALA A 245 -4.53 -22.24 -0.33
C ALA A 245 -4.86 -20.95 0.44
N TYR A 246 -5.02 -19.81 -0.23
CA TYR A 246 -5.29 -18.51 0.41
C TYR A 246 -6.77 -18.10 0.36
N LEU A 247 -7.64 -18.91 -0.24
CA LEU A 247 -9.08 -18.67 -0.25
C LEU A 247 -9.67 -18.58 1.16
N GLU A 248 -9.10 -19.32 2.11
CA GLU A 248 -9.50 -19.24 3.53
C GLU A 248 -9.22 -17.86 4.14
N VAL A 249 -8.18 -17.16 3.69
CA VAL A 249 -7.85 -15.81 4.16
C VAL A 249 -8.92 -14.82 3.69
N ASP A 250 -9.36 -14.94 2.43
CA ASP A 250 -10.42 -14.11 1.88
C ASP A 250 -11.76 -14.39 2.58
N ARG A 251 -12.10 -15.66 2.82
CA ARG A 251 -13.30 -16.04 3.59
C ARG A 251 -13.25 -15.50 5.02
N PHE A 252 -12.10 -15.62 5.68
CA PHE A 252 -11.89 -15.03 7.00
C PHE A 252 -12.09 -13.52 6.98
N ALA A 253 -11.56 -12.82 5.97
CA ALA A 253 -11.74 -11.37 5.85
C ALA A 253 -13.22 -10.96 5.71
N VAL A 254 -14.00 -11.75 4.97
CA VAL A 254 -15.46 -11.55 4.87
C VAL A 254 -16.13 -11.72 6.23
N ASP A 255 -15.84 -12.82 6.92
CA ASP A 255 -16.52 -13.25 8.15
C ASP A 255 -16.12 -12.45 9.39
N TYR A 256 -14.89 -11.92 9.39
CA TYR A 256 -14.30 -11.19 10.50
C TYR A 256 -14.33 -9.67 10.31
N ASP A 257 -15.30 -9.16 9.55
CA ASP A 257 -15.57 -7.72 9.36
C ASP A 257 -14.34 -6.89 8.93
N ILE A 258 -13.46 -7.47 8.11
CA ILE A 258 -12.42 -6.73 7.40
C ILE A 258 -13.09 -5.85 6.35
N ASP A 259 -12.70 -4.58 6.25
CA ASP A 259 -13.42 -3.57 5.46
C ASP A 259 -13.25 -3.79 3.96
N GLY A 260 -12.14 -4.36 3.52
CA GLY A 260 -11.97 -4.70 2.11
C GLY A 260 -10.83 -5.65 1.77
N ILE A 261 -10.89 -6.13 0.53
CA ILE A 261 -9.98 -7.12 -0.04
C ILE A 261 -9.52 -6.62 -1.40
N ALA A 262 -8.21 -6.44 -1.57
CA ALA A 262 -7.62 -6.23 -2.88
C ALA A 262 -7.37 -7.56 -3.58
N PHE A 263 -7.73 -7.61 -4.87
CA PHE A 263 -7.62 -8.78 -5.74
C PHE A 263 -8.17 -10.06 -5.10
N PRO A 264 -9.46 -10.10 -4.71
CA PRO A 264 -10.05 -11.29 -4.10
C PRO A 264 -9.95 -12.51 -5.02
N GLU A 265 -9.97 -13.71 -4.47
CA GLU A 265 -10.24 -14.91 -5.26
C GLU A 265 -11.70 -14.89 -5.73
N GLU A 266 -11.94 -15.22 -7.00
CA GLU A 266 -13.28 -15.11 -7.61
C GLU A 266 -14.35 -15.88 -6.83
N GLU A 267 -13.97 -17.06 -6.32
CA GLU A 267 -14.83 -17.93 -5.50
C GLU A 267 -15.34 -17.27 -4.21
N VAL A 268 -14.63 -16.26 -3.68
CA VAL A 268 -15.08 -15.57 -2.45
C VAL A 268 -16.20 -14.56 -2.73
N ILE A 269 -16.37 -14.11 -3.97
CA ILE A 269 -17.33 -13.04 -4.28
C ILE A 269 -18.78 -13.51 -4.09
N PRO A 270 -19.23 -14.67 -4.63
CA PRO A 270 -20.56 -15.20 -4.34
C PRO A 270 -20.76 -15.49 -2.84
N TYR A 271 -19.73 -16.00 -2.16
CA TYR A 271 -19.76 -16.24 -0.71
C TYR A 271 -20.02 -14.94 0.07
N ALA A 272 -19.29 -13.89 -0.26
CA ALA A 272 -19.40 -12.58 0.38
C ALA A 272 -20.77 -11.92 0.13
N ARG A 273 -21.35 -12.05 -1.06
CA ARG A 273 -22.66 -11.44 -1.41
C ARG A 273 -23.80 -11.95 -0.53
N ASN A 274 -23.72 -13.20 -0.08
CA ASN A 274 -24.72 -13.78 0.81
C ASN A 274 -24.61 -13.26 2.25
N LYS A 275 -23.54 -12.53 2.59
CA LYS A 275 -23.28 -12.04 3.94
C LYS A 275 -23.28 -10.51 4.00
N ARG A 276 -22.59 -9.84 3.08
CA ARG A 276 -22.29 -8.40 3.16
C ARG A 276 -22.66 -7.69 1.86
N GLU A 277 -23.03 -6.42 1.98
CA GLU A 277 -23.13 -5.52 0.82
C GLU A 277 -21.72 -5.34 0.22
N ILE A 278 -21.58 -5.62 -1.07
CA ILE A 278 -20.30 -5.53 -1.79
C ILE A 278 -20.24 -4.25 -2.61
N ILE A 279 -19.12 -3.55 -2.52
CA ILE A 279 -18.76 -2.42 -3.37
C ILE A 279 -17.50 -2.76 -4.16
N PHE A 280 -17.55 -2.62 -5.47
CA PHE A 280 -16.39 -2.81 -6.35
C PHE A 280 -15.69 -1.47 -6.59
N SER A 281 -14.36 -1.49 -6.56
CA SER A 281 -13.53 -0.30 -6.79
C SER A 281 -12.30 -0.62 -7.62
N ASN A 282 -12.01 0.25 -8.58
CA ASN A 282 -10.80 0.20 -9.39
C ASN A 282 -9.65 1.01 -8.76
N ALA A 283 -9.84 1.57 -7.56
CA ALA A 283 -8.83 2.38 -6.88
C ALA A 283 -7.74 1.51 -6.21
N CYS A 284 -6.71 2.18 -5.66
CA CYS A 284 -5.72 1.55 -4.78
C CYS A 284 -6.39 1.02 -3.49
N CYS A 285 -5.82 -0.01 -2.85
CA CYS A 285 -6.27 -0.47 -1.53
C CYS A 285 -6.21 0.64 -0.45
N GLY A 286 -5.33 1.62 -0.60
CA GLY A 286 -5.29 2.81 0.27
C GLY A 286 -6.54 3.69 0.19
N ASN A 287 -7.29 3.63 -0.92
CA ASN A 287 -8.49 4.44 -1.13
C ASN A 287 -9.66 4.05 -0.22
N VAL A 288 -9.57 2.92 0.49
CA VAL A 288 -10.53 2.52 1.52
C VAL A 288 -10.82 3.62 2.54
N ILE A 289 -9.84 4.49 2.83
CA ILE A 289 -10.01 5.64 3.72
C ILE A 289 -11.17 6.52 3.21
N PHE A 290 -11.19 6.84 1.92
CA PHE A 290 -12.21 7.68 1.33
C PHE A 290 -13.51 6.93 1.07
N ASP A 291 -13.42 5.67 0.64
CA ASP A 291 -14.58 4.86 0.33
C ASP A 291 -15.43 4.51 1.58
N VAL A 292 -14.79 4.28 2.73
CA VAL A 292 -15.46 3.96 4.00
C VAL A 292 -15.84 5.20 4.78
N LEU A 293 -14.99 6.23 4.82
CA LEU A 293 -15.26 7.46 5.59
C LEU A 293 -16.17 8.44 4.85
N GLY A 294 -16.52 8.18 3.59
CA GLY A 294 -17.45 9.01 2.80
C GLY A 294 -16.87 10.37 2.40
N VAL A 295 -15.54 10.48 2.34
CA VAL A 295 -14.83 11.71 1.96
C VAL A 295 -14.46 11.60 0.49
N ILE A 296 -15.34 12.08 -0.40
CA ILE A 296 -15.05 12.29 -1.83
C ILE A 296 -14.88 13.79 -2.06
#